data_AF-A0A5P8NYV9-F1
#
_entry.id   AF-A0A5P8NYV9-F1
#
_cell.length_a   1.000
_cell.length_b   1.000
_cell.length_c   1.000
_cell.angle_alpha   90.00
_cell.angle_beta   90.00
_cell.angle_gamma   90.00
#
_symmetry.space_group_name_H-M   'P 1'
#
loop_
_entity.id
_entity.type
_entity.pdbx_description
1 polymer ?
#
loop_
_entity_poly.entity_id
_entity_poly.type
_entity_poly.pdbx_seq_one_letter_code
_entity_poly.pdbx_strand_id
1 'polypeptide(L)'
;MKKFNLFKEIIVVNKTNLLNAINSNKPFTIDVGGKVEYEPFTNKAVIFKGTLEKENANPLNPNASQSLDDLFGKYYKIVEDGERILIKAFSNWQAIIDFNKQNASYDDTTADGVAEFSNKDLEEIGWHATEFNINYRSLVEVLEEKCDGIMLCIEQEEPYQFSGLGFLSDNEQAKEILYSYCQNAIKKLMAEDEDYAKENLEDDELEAAEFFGV
;
A
#
# COMPACT_ATOMS: atom_id res chain seq x y z
N MET A 1 1.68 11.28 1.56
CA MET A 1 1.42 9.95 2.13
C MET A 1 2.24 9.72 3.41
N LYS A 2 1.68 9.02 4.38
CA LYS A 2 2.39 8.67 5.63
C LYS A 2 3.14 7.36 5.46
N LYS A 3 4.45 7.38 5.72
CA LYS A 3 5.28 6.18 5.79
C LYS A 3 4.96 5.37 7.05
N PHE A 4 4.68 4.08 6.88
CA PHE A 4 4.46 3.11 7.94
C PHE A 4 5.50 1.99 7.82
N ASN A 5 6.58 2.09 8.59
CA ASN A 5 7.68 1.13 8.53
C ASN A 5 7.51 0.04 9.60
N LEU A 6 7.23 -1.19 9.16
CA LEU A 6 6.98 -2.35 10.03
C LEU A 6 8.09 -2.59 11.07
N PHE A 7 9.33 -2.20 10.80
CA PHE A 7 10.45 -2.39 11.73
C PHE A 7 10.42 -1.40 12.90
N LYS A 8 9.85 -0.21 12.67
CA LYS A 8 9.80 0.91 13.62
C LYS A 8 8.49 0.94 14.40
N GLU A 9 7.39 0.52 13.79
CA GLU A 9 6.05 0.71 14.31
C GLU A 9 5.64 -0.31 15.39
N ILE A 10 4.76 0.15 16.30
CA ILE A 10 4.02 -0.69 17.25
C ILE A 10 2.54 -0.35 17.05
N ILE A 11 1.75 -1.35 16.68
CA ILE A 11 0.32 -1.18 16.43
C ILE A 11 -0.44 -1.33 17.74
N VAL A 12 -1.30 -0.36 18.05
CA VAL A 12 -2.11 -0.34 19.26
C VAL A 12 -3.55 -0.70 18.92
N VAL A 13 -4.02 -1.85 19.41
CA VAL A 13 -5.36 -2.36 19.17
C VAL A 13 -6.18 -2.27 20.45
N ASN A 14 -7.46 -1.92 20.33
CA ASN A 14 -8.39 -2.03 21.46
C ASN A 14 -8.66 -3.50 21.79
N LYS A 15 -8.39 -3.89 23.04
CA LYS A 15 -8.49 -5.27 23.51
C LYS A 15 -9.91 -5.84 23.33
N THR A 16 -10.93 -5.08 23.74
CA THR A 16 -12.33 -5.51 23.63
C THR A 16 -12.73 -5.75 22.18
N ASN A 17 -12.37 -4.86 21.26
CA ASN A 17 -12.68 -4.99 19.84
C ASN A 17 -12.02 -6.23 19.22
N LEU A 18 -10.76 -6.50 19.56
CA LEU A 18 -10.05 -7.67 19.08
C LEU A 18 -10.66 -8.96 19.62
N LEU A 19 -10.93 -9.04 20.94
CA LEU A 19 -11.57 -10.21 21.54
C LEU A 19 -12.96 -10.46 20.96
N ASN A 20 -13.74 -9.40 20.70
CA ASN A 20 -15.03 -9.53 20.04
C ASN A 20 -14.90 -10.11 18.62
N ALA A 21 -13.88 -9.70 17.86
CA ALA A 21 -13.65 -10.24 16.53
C ALA A 21 -13.20 -11.69 16.54
N ILE A 22 -12.30 -12.06 17.45
CA ILE A 22 -11.90 -13.46 17.68
C ILE A 22 -13.13 -14.32 17.99
N ASN A 23 -13.98 -13.84 18.90
CA ASN A 23 -15.20 -14.57 19.30
C ASN A 23 -16.30 -14.58 18.23
N SER A 24 -16.26 -13.66 17.26
CA SER A 24 -17.28 -13.55 16.21
C SER A 24 -17.25 -14.71 15.21
N ASN A 25 -16.13 -15.45 15.12
CA ASN A 25 -15.90 -16.47 14.10
C ASN A 25 -16.07 -15.94 12.65
N LYS A 26 -15.82 -14.65 12.41
CA LYS A 26 -15.81 -14.04 11.08
C LYS A 26 -14.39 -13.69 10.67
N PRO A 27 -14.03 -13.75 9.37
CA PRO A 27 -12.77 -13.20 8.88
C PRO A 27 -12.65 -11.72 9.26
N PHE A 28 -11.51 -11.33 9.79
CA PHE A 28 -11.24 -9.95 10.18
C PHE A 28 -9.79 -9.56 9.85
N THR A 29 -9.55 -8.27 9.77
CA THR A 29 -8.21 -7.70 9.63
C THR A 29 -7.92 -6.74 10.77
N ILE A 30 -6.63 -6.46 10.96
CA ILE A 30 -6.18 -5.31 11.75
C ILE A 30 -5.45 -4.40 10.77
N ASP A 31 -5.87 -3.14 10.68
CA ASP A 31 -5.19 -2.15 9.84
C ASP A 31 -3.92 -1.59 10.51
N VAL A 32 -3.15 -0.78 9.77
CA VAL A 32 -1.97 -0.09 10.31
C VAL A 32 -2.27 0.87 11.48
N GLY A 33 -3.53 1.30 11.63
CA GLY A 33 -4.01 2.12 12.74
C GLY A 33 -4.48 1.31 13.96
N GLY A 34 -4.44 -0.02 13.89
CA GLY A 34 -4.92 -0.90 14.95
C GLY A 34 -6.43 -1.06 15.00
N LYS A 35 -7.14 -0.67 13.93
CA LYS A 35 -8.57 -0.88 13.81
C LYS A 35 -8.86 -2.30 13.35
N VAL A 36 -9.81 -2.93 14.03
CA VAL A 36 -10.35 -4.23 13.64
C VAL A 36 -11.46 -4.02 12.62
N GLU A 37 -11.33 -4.62 11.44
CA GLU A 37 -12.31 -4.53 10.36
C GLU A 37 -12.72 -5.92 9.87
N TYR A 38 -13.93 -6.03 9.32
CA TYR A 38 -14.46 -7.24 8.69
C TYR A 38 -14.57 -7.01 7.19
N GLU A 39 -14.73 -8.09 6.42
CA GLU A 39 -14.90 -7.99 4.96
C GLU A 39 -16.06 -7.06 4.56
N PRO A 40 -15.94 -6.34 3.42
CA PRO A 40 -14.84 -6.39 2.45
C PRO A 40 -13.62 -5.53 2.84
N PHE A 41 -12.41 -6.02 2.58
CA PHE A 41 -11.16 -5.31 2.83
C PHE A 41 -10.69 -4.58 1.56
N THR A 42 -11.14 -3.35 1.32
CA THR A 42 -10.76 -2.58 0.13
C THR A 42 -9.82 -1.43 0.47
N ASN A 43 -8.80 -1.22 -0.40
CA ASN A 43 -7.90 -0.06 -0.45
C ASN A 43 -7.26 0.35 0.89
N LYS A 44 -6.86 -0.63 1.71
CA LYS A 44 -6.24 -0.38 3.00
C LYS A 44 -5.07 -1.31 3.28
N ALA A 45 -4.03 -0.73 3.85
CA ALA A 45 -2.91 -1.46 4.41
C ALA A 45 -3.34 -2.19 5.69
N VAL A 46 -3.18 -3.51 5.71
CA VAL A 46 -3.47 -4.34 6.88
C VAL A 46 -2.21 -5.00 7.42
N ILE A 47 -2.13 -5.20 8.73
CA ILE A 47 -0.97 -5.82 9.40
C ILE A 47 -1.26 -7.23 9.88
N PHE A 48 -2.52 -7.65 9.86
CA PHE A 48 -2.96 -8.99 10.24
C PHE A 48 -4.23 -9.37 9.49
N LYS A 49 -4.33 -10.64 9.07
CA LYS A 49 -5.54 -11.29 8.55
C LYS A 49 -5.87 -12.46 9.48
N GLY A 50 -6.96 -12.36 10.21
CA GLY A 50 -7.51 -13.45 11.00
C GLY A 50 -8.44 -14.28 10.15
N THR A 51 -8.04 -15.51 9.83
CA THR A 51 -8.90 -16.50 9.17
C THR A 51 -9.17 -17.68 10.10
N LEU A 52 -10.34 -18.30 9.94
CA LEU A 52 -10.71 -19.55 10.57
C LEU A 52 -9.98 -20.72 9.90
N GLU A 53 -8.65 -20.75 9.91
CA GLU A 53 -7.97 -22.03 9.86
C GLU A 53 -7.92 -22.55 11.29
N LYS A 54 -9.03 -23.16 11.71
CA LYS A 54 -9.08 -23.99 12.93
C LYS A 54 -8.24 -25.26 12.72
N GLU A 55 -6.98 -25.14 12.30
CA GLU A 55 -6.06 -26.27 12.28
C GLU A 55 -5.76 -26.76 13.71
N ASN A 56 -6.02 -25.92 14.73
CA ASN A 56 -5.73 -26.23 16.13
C ASN A 56 -6.96 -26.27 17.06
N ALA A 57 -8.18 -26.48 16.53
CA ALA A 57 -9.30 -26.79 17.41
C ALA A 57 -9.10 -28.20 18.00
N ASN A 58 -8.61 -28.25 19.25
CA ASN A 58 -8.46 -29.50 19.98
C ASN A 58 -9.81 -30.23 19.99
N PRO A 59 -9.94 -31.43 19.38
CA PRO A 59 -11.21 -32.15 19.30
C PRO A 59 -11.83 -32.44 20.67
N LEU A 60 -11.00 -32.45 21.72
CA LEU A 60 -11.40 -32.68 23.10
C LEU A 60 -11.92 -31.42 23.81
N ASN A 61 -11.66 -30.23 23.27
CA ASN A 61 -12.20 -28.97 23.78
C ASN A 61 -12.44 -27.95 22.66
N PRO A 62 -13.53 -28.10 21.89
CA PRO A 62 -13.88 -27.20 20.79
C PRO A 62 -14.20 -25.76 21.23
N ASN A 63 -14.31 -25.51 22.54
CA ASN A 63 -14.57 -24.22 23.16
C ASN A 63 -13.33 -23.60 23.83
N ALA A 64 -12.15 -24.19 23.68
CA ALA A 64 -10.91 -23.57 24.17
C ALA A 64 -10.72 -22.23 23.44
N SER A 65 -10.73 -21.12 24.21
CA SER A 65 -10.38 -19.81 23.67
C SER A 65 -8.95 -19.86 23.15
N GLN A 66 -8.76 -19.63 21.85
CA GLN A 66 -7.44 -19.50 21.24
C GLN A 66 -6.70 -18.36 21.94
N SER A 67 -5.48 -18.61 22.42
CA SER A 67 -4.68 -17.53 23.01
C SER A 67 -4.28 -16.52 21.94
N LEU A 68 -3.93 -15.29 22.33
CA LEU A 68 -3.42 -14.31 21.37
C LEU A 68 -2.14 -14.82 20.68
N ASP A 69 -1.27 -15.52 21.42
CA ASP A 69 -0.06 -16.11 20.85
C ASP A 69 -0.38 -17.19 19.79
N ASP A 70 -1.41 -18.01 20.02
CA ASP A 70 -1.87 -19.00 19.05
C ASP A 70 -2.51 -18.35 17.82
N LEU A 71 -3.15 -17.19 17.98
CA LEU A 71 -3.82 -16.48 16.89
C LEU A 71 -2.82 -15.76 15.98
N PHE A 72 -1.91 -15.00 16.57
CA PHE A 72 -0.93 -14.26 15.80
C PHE A 72 0.24 -15.13 15.35
N GLY A 73 0.56 -16.18 16.10
CA GLY A 73 1.70 -17.03 15.84
C GLY A 73 3.04 -16.38 16.17
N LYS A 74 4.12 -17.15 15.98
CA LYS A 74 5.48 -16.82 16.46
C LYS A 74 6.13 -15.58 15.82
N TYR A 75 5.58 -15.05 14.73
CA TYR A 75 6.16 -13.93 13.98
C TYR A 75 5.60 -12.56 14.40
N TYR A 76 4.67 -12.52 15.34
CA TYR A 76 4.23 -11.28 15.98
C TYR A 76 4.66 -11.28 17.44
N LYS A 77 4.98 -10.10 17.96
CA LYS A 77 5.20 -9.90 19.39
C LYS A 77 3.99 -9.15 19.94
N ILE A 78 3.30 -9.79 20.88
CA ILE A 78 2.07 -9.26 21.47
C ILE A 78 2.34 -8.91 22.93
N VAL A 79 1.90 -7.73 23.36
CA VAL A 79 1.94 -7.30 24.76
C VAL A 79 0.57 -6.79 25.14
N GLU A 80 -0.02 -7.37 26.18
CA GLU A 80 -1.25 -6.85 26.79
C GLU A 80 -0.91 -5.70 27.74
N ASP A 81 -1.61 -4.57 27.58
CA ASP A 81 -1.43 -3.37 28.39
C ASP A 81 -2.79 -2.75 28.73
N GLY A 82 -3.41 -3.29 29.78
CA GLY A 82 -4.76 -2.91 30.22
C GLY A 82 -5.81 -3.16 29.13
N GLU A 83 -6.46 -2.09 28.66
CA GLU A 83 -7.46 -2.11 27.59
C GLU A 83 -6.86 -2.11 26.17
N ARG A 84 -5.53 -2.16 26.07
CA ARG A 84 -4.78 -2.12 24.82
C ARG A 84 -4.02 -3.42 24.60
N ILE A 85 -3.85 -3.76 23.33
CA ILE A 85 -2.92 -4.79 22.88
C ILE A 85 -1.89 -4.09 21.97
N LEU A 86 -0.62 -4.25 22.30
CA LEU A 86 0.50 -3.73 21.54
C LEU A 86 1.05 -4.84 20.65
N ILE A 87 1.11 -4.60 19.35
CA ILE A 87 1.51 -5.59 18.35
C ILE A 87 2.76 -5.09 17.64
N LYS A 88 3.83 -5.89 17.65
CA LYS A 88 4.97 -5.70 16.77
C LYS A 88 4.97 -6.78 15.68
N ALA A 89 4.81 -6.36 14.43
CA ALA A 89 4.57 -7.26 13.29
C ALA A 89 5.80 -7.48 12.39
N PHE A 90 6.94 -6.86 12.72
CA PHE A 90 8.14 -6.82 11.87
C PHE A 90 8.64 -8.19 11.41
N SER A 91 8.58 -9.23 12.25
CA SER A 91 9.10 -10.55 11.88
C SER A 91 8.23 -11.27 10.85
N ASN A 92 7.00 -10.80 10.59
CA ASN A 92 6.08 -11.37 9.61
C ASN A 92 5.98 -10.54 8.32
N TRP A 93 6.92 -9.63 8.07
CA TRP A 93 6.81 -8.63 7.02
C TRP A 93 6.56 -9.20 5.62
N GLN A 94 7.17 -10.34 5.27
CA GLN A 94 6.98 -10.98 3.95
C GLN A 94 5.51 -11.33 3.72
N ALA A 95 4.90 -12.06 4.65
CA ALA A 95 3.49 -12.42 4.56
C ALA A 95 2.59 -11.17 4.55
N ILE A 96 2.94 -10.15 5.35
CA ILE A 96 2.21 -8.88 5.38
C ILE A 96 2.23 -8.20 4.01
N ILE A 97 3.40 -8.07 3.39
CA ILE A 97 3.52 -7.51 2.03
C ILE A 97 2.70 -8.37 1.06
N ASP A 98 2.86 -9.69 1.07
CA ASP A 98 2.21 -10.59 0.11
C ASP A 98 0.69 -10.50 0.13
N PHE A 99 0.05 -10.51 1.30
CA PHE A 99 -1.41 -10.43 1.36
C PHE A 99 -1.96 -9.02 1.13
N ASN A 100 -1.10 -8.00 1.11
CA ASN A 100 -1.46 -6.60 0.85
C ASN A 100 -1.31 -6.21 -0.62
N LYS A 101 -0.48 -6.92 -1.40
CA LYS A 101 -0.24 -6.63 -2.82
C LYS A 101 -1.52 -6.44 -3.62
N GLN A 102 -2.51 -7.30 -3.42
CA GLN A 102 -3.80 -7.24 -4.13
C GLN A 102 -4.63 -5.98 -3.81
N ASN A 103 -4.34 -5.30 -2.70
CA ASN A 103 -5.05 -4.11 -2.24
C ASN A 103 -4.24 -2.83 -2.43
N ALA A 104 -2.99 -2.94 -2.89
CA ALA A 104 -2.09 -1.81 -3.05
C ALA A 104 -2.45 -1.00 -4.31
N SER A 105 -2.25 0.31 -4.24
CA SER A 105 -2.34 1.22 -5.38
C SER A 105 -1.15 1.07 -6.34
N TYR A 106 0.02 0.73 -5.81
CA TYR A 106 1.23 0.39 -6.57
C TYR A 106 2.15 -0.51 -5.73
N ASP A 107 2.98 -1.30 -6.41
CA ASP A 107 3.98 -2.21 -5.80
C ASP A 107 5.39 -1.66 -6.02
N ASP A 108 6.10 -1.39 -4.91
CA ASP A 108 7.50 -0.95 -4.88
C ASP A 108 8.38 -1.94 -4.09
N THR A 109 8.12 -3.22 -4.28
CA THR A 109 8.83 -4.31 -3.59
C THR A 109 9.99 -4.87 -4.41
N THR A 110 10.08 -4.51 -5.69
CA THR A 110 11.08 -5.02 -6.63
C THR A 110 12.29 -4.09 -6.76
N ALA A 111 13.42 -4.63 -7.24
CA ALA A 111 14.63 -3.84 -7.47
C ALA A 111 14.47 -2.83 -8.63
N ASP A 112 13.56 -3.13 -9.56
CA ASP A 112 13.27 -2.29 -10.73
C ASP A 112 12.32 -1.13 -10.38
N GLY A 113 11.79 -1.11 -9.15
CA GLY A 113 10.88 -0.09 -8.63
C GLY A 113 9.42 -0.36 -8.98
N VAL A 114 8.69 0.72 -9.25
CA VAL A 114 7.26 0.69 -9.59
C VAL A 114 7.10 0.58 -11.09
N ALA A 115 6.26 -0.35 -11.53
CA ALA A 115 6.00 -0.62 -12.95
C ALA A 115 4.58 -0.30 -13.41
N GLU A 116 3.59 -0.33 -12.51
CA GLU A 116 2.18 -0.09 -12.83
C GLU A 116 1.40 0.41 -11.60
N PHE A 117 0.28 1.09 -11.87
CA PHE A 117 -0.77 1.38 -10.90
C PHE A 117 -1.90 0.37 -11.01
N SER A 118 -2.48 -0.03 -9.87
CA SER A 118 -3.64 -0.95 -9.86
C SER A 118 -4.94 -0.28 -10.29
N ASN A 119 -5.01 1.06 -10.23
CA ASN A 119 -6.13 1.84 -10.73
C ASN A 119 -5.92 2.17 -12.22
N LYS A 120 -6.90 1.83 -13.05
CA LYS A 120 -6.82 2.00 -14.51
C LYS A 120 -6.62 3.44 -14.97
N ASP A 121 -7.25 4.41 -14.32
CA ASP A 121 -7.15 5.82 -14.71
C ASP A 121 -5.77 6.39 -14.35
N LEU A 122 -5.22 6.00 -13.19
CA LEU A 122 -3.84 6.35 -12.83
C LEU A 122 -2.83 5.66 -13.76
N GLU A 123 -3.12 4.42 -14.12
CA GLU A 123 -2.29 3.65 -15.05
C GLU A 123 -2.31 4.28 -16.44
N GLU A 124 -3.47 4.67 -16.96
CA GLU A 124 -3.60 5.40 -18.23
C GLU A 124 -2.77 6.70 -18.23
N ILE A 125 -2.75 7.44 -17.12
CA ILE A 125 -1.85 8.58 -16.95
C ILE A 125 -0.37 8.14 -17.02
N GLY A 126 -0.02 7.04 -16.36
CA GLY A 126 1.32 6.48 -16.37
C GLY A 126 1.82 6.13 -17.77
N TRP A 127 1.03 5.39 -18.55
CA TRP A 127 1.34 5.01 -19.93
C TRP A 127 1.61 6.21 -20.83
N HIS A 128 0.75 7.23 -20.82
CA HIS A 128 0.98 8.41 -21.65
C HIS A 128 2.15 9.27 -21.12
N ALA A 129 2.41 9.25 -19.82
CA ALA A 129 3.51 10.01 -19.23
C ALA A 129 4.88 9.42 -19.64
N THR A 130 4.98 8.11 -19.84
CA THR A 130 6.25 7.46 -20.25
C THR A 130 6.73 7.88 -21.63
N GLU A 131 5.82 8.26 -22.54
CA GLU A 131 6.18 8.82 -23.86
C GLU A 131 7.00 10.11 -23.75
N PHE A 132 6.83 10.86 -22.65
CA PHE A 132 7.60 12.06 -22.36
C PHE A 132 8.72 11.84 -21.33
N ASN A 133 9.24 10.61 -21.23
CA ASN A 133 10.27 10.20 -20.27
C ASN A 133 9.91 10.41 -18.79
N ILE A 134 8.63 10.56 -18.45
CA ILE A 134 8.18 10.66 -17.07
C ILE A 134 7.92 9.24 -16.54
N ASN A 135 8.89 8.70 -15.80
CA ASN A 135 8.78 7.34 -15.27
C ASN A 135 7.86 7.23 -14.03
N TYR A 136 7.39 6.01 -13.75
CA TYR A 136 6.53 5.69 -12.60
C TYR A 136 7.13 6.07 -11.25
N ARG A 137 8.46 6.02 -11.08
CA ARG A 137 9.12 6.51 -9.86
C ARG A 137 8.80 7.98 -9.61
N SER A 138 8.90 8.82 -10.63
CA SER A 138 8.61 10.25 -10.55
C SER A 138 7.13 10.49 -10.21
N LEU A 139 6.23 9.71 -10.81
CA LEU A 139 4.79 9.78 -10.53
C LEU A 139 4.49 9.39 -9.07
N VAL A 140 5.07 8.30 -8.60
CA VAL A 140 4.89 7.83 -7.22
C VAL A 140 5.46 8.81 -6.21
N GLU A 141 6.62 9.43 -6.47
CA GLU A 141 7.17 10.49 -5.60
C GLU A 141 6.19 11.67 -5.46
N VAL A 142 5.54 12.09 -6.56
CA VAL A 142 4.52 13.14 -6.52
C VAL A 142 3.29 12.71 -5.71
N LEU A 143 2.84 11.46 -5.86
CA LEU A 143 1.75 10.91 -5.06
C LEU A 143 2.11 10.84 -3.57
N GLU A 144 3.30 10.34 -3.26
CA GLU A 144 3.81 10.24 -1.90
C GLU A 144 3.96 11.59 -1.24
N GLU A 145 4.29 12.64 -1.99
CA GLU A 145 4.37 14.01 -1.47
C GLU A 145 2.97 14.62 -1.26
N LYS A 146 2.07 14.48 -2.24
CA LYS A 146 0.86 15.32 -2.33
C LYS A 146 -0.45 14.63 -1.96
N CYS A 147 -0.51 13.30 -1.95
CA CYS A 147 -1.74 12.56 -1.66
C CYS A 147 -1.80 12.07 -0.22
N ASP A 148 -3.01 11.96 0.30
CA ASP A 148 -3.28 11.22 1.54
C ASP A 148 -3.23 9.72 1.29
N GLY A 149 -2.60 8.99 2.21
CA GLY A 149 -2.43 7.56 2.06
C GLY A 149 -1.36 6.99 2.97
N ILE A 150 -1.14 5.69 2.85
CA ILE A 150 -0.14 4.93 3.61
C ILE A 150 0.87 4.32 2.65
N MET A 151 2.16 4.49 2.94
CA MET A 151 3.21 3.64 2.37
C MET A 151 3.58 2.59 3.40
N LEU A 152 3.06 1.38 3.24
CA LEU A 152 3.41 0.23 4.07
C LEU A 152 4.74 -0.32 3.59
N CYS A 153 5.77 -0.28 4.42
CA CYS A 153 7.10 -0.70 4.01
C CYS A 153 7.88 -1.44 5.10
N ILE A 154 8.94 -2.11 4.66
CA ILE A 154 10.14 -2.31 5.47
C ILE A 154 11.22 -1.37 4.96
N GLU A 155 11.92 -0.75 5.89
CA GLU A 155 13.10 0.05 5.58
C GLU A 155 14.12 -0.04 6.70
N GLN A 156 15.37 -0.33 6.35
CA GLN A 156 16.53 -0.28 7.23
C GLN A 156 17.74 0.30 6.49
N GLU A 157 18.65 0.92 7.23
CA GLU A 157 19.78 1.66 6.65
C GLU A 157 20.98 0.77 6.33
N GLU A 158 21.26 -0.27 7.13
CA GLU A 158 22.51 -1.04 7.00
C GLU A 158 22.31 -2.56 7.19
N PRO A 159 22.47 -3.37 6.12
CA PRO A 159 22.52 -2.95 4.72
C PRO A 159 21.21 -2.27 4.30
N TYR A 160 21.29 -1.30 3.39
CA TYR A 160 20.10 -0.63 2.89
C TYR A 160 19.15 -1.66 2.28
N GLN A 161 17.92 -1.66 2.79
CA GLN A 161 16.85 -2.50 2.29
C GLN A 161 15.56 -1.70 2.34
N PHE A 162 14.86 -1.68 1.22
CA PHE A 162 13.53 -1.12 1.09
C PHE A 162 12.62 -2.11 0.36
N SER A 163 11.38 -2.19 0.80
CA SER A 163 10.31 -2.90 0.11
C SER A 163 8.99 -2.30 0.55
N GLY A 164 8.22 -1.74 -0.38
CA GLY A 164 7.07 -0.91 -0.06
C GLY A 164 5.84 -1.19 -0.92
N LEU A 165 4.68 -0.91 -0.36
CA LEU A 165 3.39 -0.89 -1.04
C LEU A 165 2.69 0.44 -0.75
N GLY A 166 2.18 1.09 -1.79
CA GLY A 166 1.42 2.32 -1.68
C GLY A 166 -0.08 2.08 -1.55
N PHE A 167 -0.75 2.85 -0.70
CA PHE A 167 -2.20 2.84 -0.52
C PHE A 167 -2.73 4.27 -0.56
N LEU A 168 -3.30 4.66 -1.70
CA LEU A 168 -3.94 5.96 -1.88
C LEU A 168 -5.31 5.97 -1.20
N SER A 169 -5.63 7.07 -0.52
CA SER A 169 -6.93 7.23 0.14
C SER A 169 -8.04 7.62 -0.85
N ASP A 170 -7.67 8.33 -1.91
CA ASP A 170 -8.58 8.86 -2.93
C ASP A 170 -7.91 8.81 -4.32
N ASN A 171 -8.46 7.98 -5.20
CA ASN A 171 -7.93 7.82 -6.56
C ASN A 171 -8.29 9.01 -7.47
N GLU A 172 -9.40 9.70 -7.23
CA GLU A 172 -9.78 10.87 -8.03
C GLU A 172 -8.85 12.04 -7.73
N GLN A 173 -8.54 12.26 -6.44
CA GLN A 173 -7.54 13.24 -6.04
C GLN A 173 -6.16 12.92 -6.66
N ALA A 174 -5.74 11.66 -6.58
CA ALA A 174 -4.47 11.21 -7.14
C ALA A 174 -4.41 11.43 -8.67
N LYS A 175 -5.52 11.19 -9.37
CA LYS A 175 -5.66 11.42 -10.81
C LYS A 175 -5.50 12.90 -11.15
N GLU A 176 -6.21 13.79 -10.46
CA GLU A 176 -6.09 15.23 -10.66
C GLU A 176 -4.64 15.72 -10.43
N ILE A 177 -4.00 15.23 -9.37
CA ILE A 177 -2.62 15.59 -9.02
C ILE A 177 -1.63 15.13 -10.09
N LEU A 178 -1.70 13.86 -10.51
CA LEU A 178 -0.78 13.32 -11.52
C LEU A 178 -1.01 13.95 -12.88
N TYR A 179 -2.27 14.08 -13.31
CA TYR A 179 -2.60 14.68 -14.59
C TYR A 179 -2.08 16.12 -14.67
N SER A 180 -2.28 16.93 -13.61
CA SER A 180 -1.75 18.29 -13.53
C SER A 180 -0.20 18.33 -13.51
N TYR A 181 0.43 17.39 -12.81
CA TYR A 181 1.90 17.28 -12.80
C TYR A 181 2.43 16.99 -14.22
N CYS A 182 1.89 15.96 -14.89
CA CYS A 182 2.31 15.57 -16.23
C CYS A 182 2.07 16.70 -17.24
N GLN A 183 0.90 17.35 -17.22
CA GLN A 183 0.63 18.51 -18.09
C GLN A 183 1.69 19.60 -17.97
N ASN A 184 2.12 19.93 -16.74
CA ASN A 184 3.12 20.96 -16.52
C ASN A 184 4.52 20.50 -16.94
N ALA A 185 4.89 19.25 -16.63
CA ALA A 185 6.17 18.67 -16.98
C ALA A 185 6.33 18.58 -18.50
N ILE A 186 5.30 18.10 -19.21
CA ILE A 186 5.30 17.94 -20.66
C ILE A 186 5.34 19.29 -21.36
N LYS A 187 4.50 20.27 -20.97
CA LYS A 187 4.56 21.63 -21.53
C LYS A 187 5.94 22.26 -21.40
N LYS A 188 6.61 22.02 -20.27
CA LYS A 188 7.97 22.48 -20.04
C LYS A 188 8.94 21.77 -20.97
N LEU A 189 8.85 20.44 -21.07
CA LEU A 189 9.70 19.63 -21.95
C LEU A 189 9.57 20.06 -23.41
N MET A 190 8.36 20.17 -23.94
CA MET A 190 8.09 20.60 -25.32
C MET A 190 8.57 22.03 -25.63
N ALA A 191 8.77 22.87 -24.61
CA ALA A 191 9.25 24.24 -24.76
C ALA A 191 10.78 24.36 -24.64
N GLU A 192 11.43 23.41 -23.96
CA GLU A 192 12.84 23.47 -23.61
C GLU A 192 13.69 22.46 -24.40
N ASP A 193 13.08 21.37 -24.88
CA ASP A 193 13.73 20.29 -25.61
C ASP A 193 13.24 20.25 -27.06
N GLU A 194 14.19 20.34 -28.00
CA GLU A 194 13.90 20.36 -29.45
C GLU A 194 13.36 19.01 -29.92
N ASP A 195 13.80 17.90 -29.31
CA ASP A 195 13.33 16.56 -29.68
C ASP A 195 11.84 16.38 -29.37
N TYR A 196 11.34 17.07 -28.33
CA TYR A 196 9.93 17.08 -27.92
C TYR A 196 9.14 18.30 -28.43
N ALA A 197 9.70 19.09 -29.35
CA ALA A 197 8.96 20.18 -29.97
C ALA A 197 7.71 19.63 -30.70
N LYS A 198 6.62 20.41 -30.72
CA LYS A 198 5.32 19.95 -31.21
C LYS A 198 5.35 19.40 -32.64
N GLU A 199 6.19 19.97 -33.49
CA GLU A 199 6.43 19.55 -34.88
C GLU A 199 7.26 18.28 -35.03
N ASN A 200 7.94 17.84 -33.96
CA ASN A 200 8.86 16.71 -33.94
C ASN A 200 8.29 15.48 -33.23
N LEU A 201 7.13 15.60 -32.59
CA LEU A 201 6.49 14.49 -31.87
C LEU A 201 6.18 13.31 -32.79
N GLU A 202 6.50 12.11 -32.32
CA GLU A 202 6.11 10.84 -32.93
C GLU A 202 4.62 10.53 -32.65
N ASP A 203 4.08 9.50 -33.31
CA ASP A 203 2.64 9.15 -33.23
C ASP A 203 2.18 8.89 -31.78
N ASP A 204 2.97 8.15 -31.00
CA ASP A 204 2.65 7.83 -29.60
C ASP A 204 2.75 9.08 -28.69
N GLU A 205 3.72 9.96 -28.96
CA GLU A 205 3.89 11.23 -28.23
C GLU A 205 2.77 12.23 -28.57
N LEU A 206 2.27 12.23 -29.82
CA LEU A 206 1.10 13.00 -30.24
C LEU A 206 -0.16 12.54 -29.52
N GLU A 207 -0.41 11.22 -29.45
CA GLU A 207 -1.54 10.67 -28.70
C GLU A 207 -1.47 11.05 -27.22
N ALA A 208 -0.28 10.95 -26.61
CA ALA A 208 -0.05 11.38 -25.23
C ALA A 208 -0.24 12.90 -25.05
N ALA A 209 0.22 13.73 -25.98
CA ALA A 209 -0.02 15.17 -25.94
C ALA A 209 -1.51 15.51 -26.01
N GLU A 210 -2.27 14.81 -26.87
CA GLU A 210 -3.73 14.96 -26.95
C GLU A 210 -4.43 14.52 -25.66
N PHE A 211 -4.02 13.38 -25.08
CA PHE A 211 -4.52 12.89 -23.80
C PHE A 211 -4.34 13.94 -22.68
N PHE A 212 -3.16 14.57 -22.61
CA PHE A 212 -2.87 15.63 -21.64
C PHE A 212 -3.38 17.02 -22.07
N GLY A 213 -3.89 17.19 -23.29
CA GLY A 213 -4.37 18.46 -23.81
C GLY A 213 -3.27 19.54 -23.89
N VAL A 214 -2.09 19.18 -24.39
CA VAL A 214 -0.90 20.05 -24.47
C VAL A 214 -0.44 20.35 -25.91
#